data_AF-A0A955N4P7-F1
#
_entry.id   AF-A0A955N4P7-F1
#
_cell.length_a   1.000
_cell.length_b   1.000
_cell.length_c   1.000
_cell.angle_alpha   90.00
_cell.angle_beta   90.00
_cell.angle_gamma   90.00
#
_symmetry.space_group_name_H-M   'P 1'
#
loop_
_entity.id
_entity.type
_entity.pdbx_description
1 polymer ?
#
loop_
_entity_poly.entity_id
_entity_poly.type
_entity_poly.pdbx_seq_one_letter_code
_entity_poly.pdbx_strand_id
1 'polypeptide(L)'
;YRCSIHCTLSDMPELLQLLEPQGRVYGSLAEFQTDYLLPEGADVAAIVGLVGTNGEFRLEIRLNQRPLPHQATEQWLEELVGHPLIYAPLPAFP
;
A
#
# COMPACT_ATOMS: atom_id res chain seq x y z
N TYR A 1 -13.63 11.11 -5.58
CA TYR A 1 -13.69 12.36 -4.80
C TYR A 1 -12.62 12.27 -3.72
N ARG A 2 -11.61 13.14 -3.73
CA ARG A 2 -10.55 13.17 -2.70
C ARG A 2 -10.85 14.32 -1.74
N CYS A 3 -10.76 14.06 -0.44
CA CYS A 3 -10.80 15.06 0.62
C CYS A 3 -9.53 14.86 1.46
N SER A 4 -8.71 15.90 1.57
CA SER A 4 -7.50 15.90 2.38
C SER A 4 -7.59 16.99 3.43
N ILE A 5 -7.06 16.70 4.61
CA ILE A 5 -6.88 17.67 5.67
C ILE A 5 -5.41 17.70 6.06
N HIS A 6 -4.86 18.89 6.21
CA HIS A 6 -3.46 19.12 6.58
C HIS A 6 -3.43 19.63 8.02
N CYS A 7 -3.23 18.72 8.97
CA CYS A 7 -3.15 19.02 10.40
C CYS A 7 -2.24 18.00 11.09
N THR A 8 -1.87 18.28 12.34
CA THR A 8 -1.26 17.29 13.22
C THR A 8 -2.34 16.37 13.79
N LEU A 9 -1.99 15.15 14.18
CA LEU A 9 -2.95 14.23 14.81
C LEU A 9 -3.49 14.78 16.15
N SER A 10 -2.67 15.57 16.84
CA SER A 10 -3.05 16.33 18.04
C SER A 10 -4.14 17.36 17.79
N ASP A 11 -4.34 17.80 16.55
CA ASP A 11 -5.43 18.72 16.19
C ASP A 11 -6.79 18.00 16.07
N MET A 12 -6.82 16.66 16.18
CA MET A 12 -8.03 15.83 16.05
C MET A 12 -8.07 14.67 17.08
N PRO A 13 -8.12 14.98 18.38
CA PRO A 13 -8.11 13.96 19.44
C PRO A 13 -9.32 13.00 19.38
N GLU A 14 -10.46 13.46 18.88
CA GLU A 14 -11.65 12.63 18.69
C GLU A 14 -11.43 11.56 17.63
N LEU A 15 -10.64 11.89 16.60
CA LEU A 15 -10.27 10.96 15.52
C LEU A 15 -9.34 9.87 16.07
N LEU A 16 -8.43 10.23 16.99
CA LEU A 16 -7.60 9.27 17.72
C LEU A 16 -8.44 8.31 18.58
N GLN A 17 -9.42 8.81 19.33
CA GLN A 17 -10.31 7.95 20.15
C GLN A 17 -11.19 7.03 19.30
N LEU A 18 -11.65 7.50 18.13
CA LEU A 18 -12.41 6.71 17.16
C LEU A 18 -11.55 5.63 16.50
N LEU A 19 -10.28 5.94 16.22
CA LEU A 19 -9.33 5.01 15.63
C LEU A 19 -8.71 4.05 16.65
N GLU A 20 -8.64 4.37 17.93
CA GLU A 20 -7.98 3.49 18.91
C GLU A 20 -8.51 2.04 18.90
N PRO A 21 -9.83 1.76 18.88
CA PRO A 21 -10.33 0.38 18.91
C PRO A 21 -10.34 -0.34 17.55
N GLN A 22 -10.30 0.37 16.42
CA GLN A 22 -10.55 -0.21 15.07
C GLN A 22 -9.72 0.41 13.93
N GLY A 23 -8.93 1.42 14.24
CA GLY A 23 -8.26 2.29 13.30
C GLY A 23 -7.09 1.61 12.62
N ARG A 24 -6.94 1.91 11.34
CA ARG A 24 -5.81 1.48 10.52
C ARG A 24 -5.02 2.71 10.14
N VAL A 25 -3.76 2.77 10.52
CA VAL A 25 -2.85 3.77 9.97
C VAL A 25 -2.46 3.28 8.58
N TYR A 26 -2.85 4.04 7.55
CA TYR A 26 -2.44 3.84 6.18
C TYR A 26 -1.52 4.98 5.79
N GLY A 27 -0.21 4.73 5.80
CA GLY A 27 0.78 5.68 5.31
C GLY A 27 1.21 5.30 3.90
N SER A 28 0.86 6.10 2.88
CA SER A 28 1.45 5.96 1.54
C SER A 28 2.84 6.59 1.55
N LEU A 29 3.88 5.76 1.59
CA LEU A 29 5.26 6.19 1.43
C LEU A 29 5.64 5.93 -0.03
N ALA A 30 5.51 6.97 -0.84
CA ALA A 30 5.82 7.05 -2.26
C ALA A 30 4.81 6.40 -3.22
N GLU A 31 4.34 7.23 -4.15
CA GLU A 31 3.82 6.81 -5.45
C GLU A 31 4.98 6.90 -6.45
N PHE A 32 5.22 5.83 -7.22
CA PHE A 32 6.27 5.81 -8.23
C PHE A 32 5.84 4.97 -9.44
N GLN A 33 6.47 5.25 -10.59
CA GLN A 33 6.36 4.47 -11.82
C GLN A 33 7.32 3.29 -11.77
N THR A 34 6.95 2.13 -12.29
CA THR A 34 7.77 0.91 -12.17
C THR A 34 8.79 0.74 -13.28
N ASP A 35 8.77 1.58 -14.32
CA ASP A 35 9.67 1.51 -15.48
C ASP A 35 11.17 1.37 -15.14
N TYR A 36 11.64 2.03 -14.07
CA TYR A 36 13.02 1.92 -13.61
C TYR A 36 13.33 0.62 -12.82
N LEU A 37 12.30 -0.05 -12.29
CA LEU A 37 12.41 -1.30 -11.52
C LEU A 37 12.11 -2.54 -12.36
N LEU A 38 11.30 -2.38 -13.40
CA LEU A 38 10.88 -3.44 -14.30
C LEU A 38 10.80 -2.91 -15.74
N PRO A 39 11.96 -2.76 -16.42
CA PRO A 39 12.03 -2.17 -17.75
C PRO A 39 11.30 -2.98 -18.83
N GLU A 40 11.13 -4.28 -18.62
CA GLU A 40 10.47 -5.20 -19.57
C GLU A 40 8.95 -5.32 -19.35
N GLY A 41 8.44 -4.75 -18.27
CA GLY A 41 7.01 -4.73 -17.94
C GLY A 41 6.30 -3.49 -18.49
N ALA A 42 4.97 -3.51 -18.49
CA ALA A 42 4.23 -2.26 -18.65
C ALA A 42 4.54 -1.33 -17.46
N ASP A 43 4.63 -0.02 -17.72
CA ASP A 43 4.77 0.95 -16.64
C ASP A 43 3.49 1.00 -15.81
N VAL A 44 3.63 0.95 -14.48
CA VAL A 44 2.51 0.95 -13.54
C VAL A 44 2.76 1.92 -12.39
N ALA A 45 1.69 2.54 -11.92
CA ALA A 45 1.74 3.31 -10.70
C ALA A 45 1.65 2.36 -9.51
N ALA A 46 2.67 2.39 -8.66
CA ALA A 46 2.72 1.63 -7.42
C ALA A 46 2.54 2.57 -6.22
N ILE A 47 1.72 2.14 -5.26
CA ILE A 47 1.62 2.76 -3.93
C ILE A 47 2.10 1.72 -2.93
N VAL A 48 3.13 2.08 -2.16
CA VAL A 48 3.62 1.26 -1.06
C VAL A 48 3.13 1.86 0.25
N GLY A 49 2.56 1.03 1.11
CA GLY A 49 2.08 1.46 2.41
C GLY A 49 2.36 0.47 3.52
N LEU A 50 2.43 0.98 4.74
CA LEU A 50 2.41 0.18 5.96
C LEU A 50 1.02 0.28 6.57
N VAL A 51 0.41 -0.87 6.84
CA VAL A 51 -0.91 -0.98 7.48
C VAL A 51 -0.74 -1.56 8.87
N GLY A 52 -1.08 -0.77 9.88
CA GLY A 52 -1.10 -1.20 11.29
C GLY A 52 -2.48 -1.65 11.75
N THR A 53 -2.58 -2.75 12.49
CA THR A 53 -3.80 -3.15 13.24
C THR A 53 -3.38 -3.95 14.47
N ASN A 54 -3.95 -3.65 15.65
CA ASN A 54 -3.71 -4.39 16.90
C ASN A 54 -2.23 -4.59 17.26
N GLY A 55 -1.37 -3.61 16.95
CA GLY A 55 0.07 -3.68 17.22
C GLY A 55 0.89 -4.49 16.20
N GLU A 56 0.25 -5.08 15.19
CA GLU A 56 0.91 -5.70 14.04
C GLU A 56 0.99 -4.73 12.86
N PHE A 57 2.05 -4.83 12.08
CA PHE A 57 2.24 -4.04 10.86
C PHE A 57 2.36 -4.97 9.65
N ARG A 58 1.77 -4.56 8.53
CA ARG A 58 1.85 -5.25 7.24
C ARG A 58 2.34 -4.29 6.17
N LEU A 59 3.21 -4.74 5.30
CA LEU A 59 3.53 -4.03 4.06
C LEU A 59 2.44 -4.34 3.04
N GLU A 60 1.92 -3.31 2.38
CA GLU A 60 0.96 -3.41 1.30
C GLU A 60 1.51 -2.69 0.06
N ILE A 61 1.50 -3.38 -1.07
CA ILE A 61 1.87 -2.82 -2.37
C ILE A 61 0.63 -2.86 -3.25
N ARG A 62 0.17 -1.70 -3.70
CA ARG A 62 -0.97 -1.56 -4.63
C ARG A 62 -0.46 -1.14 -5.99
N LEU A 63 -0.77 -1.92 -6.99
CA LEU A 63 -0.51 -1.59 -8.39
C LEU A 63 -1.84 -1.19 -9.05
N ASN A 64 -1.83 -0.12 -9.85
CA ASN A 64 -3.03 0.28 -10.60
C ASN A 64 -3.39 -0.70 -11.74
N GLN A 65 -2.42 -1.48 -12.21
CA GLN A 65 -2.57 -2.57 -13.16
C GLN A 65 -1.46 -3.61 -12.95
N ARG A 66 -1.61 -4.79 -13.56
CA ARG A 66 -0.55 -5.82 -13.52
C ARG A 66 0.51 -5.50 -14.59
N PRO A 67 1.80 -5.33 -14.21
CA PRO A 67 2.87 -5.10 -15.18
C PRO A 67 3.26 -6.37 -15.95
N LEU A 68 3.01 -7.56 -15.37
CA LEU A 68 3.36 -8.89 -15.88
C LEU A 68 2.17 -9.87 -15.71
N PRO A 69 2.25 -11.10 -16.26
CA PRO A 69 1.36 -12.19 -15.84
C PRO A 69 1.40 -12.39 -14.32
N HIS A 70 0.30 -12.91 -13.76
CA HIS A 70 0.09 -12.98 -12.30
C HIS A 70 1.29 -13.59 -11.53
N GLN A 71 1.70 -14.79 -11.93
CA GLN A 71 2.78 -15.52 -11.26
C GLN A 71 4.11 -14.77 -11.32
N ALA A 72 4.39 -14.10 -12.44
CA ALA A 72 5.61 -13.30 -12.61
C ALA A 72 5.56 -11.98 -11.82
N THR A 73 4.37 -11.37 -11.69
CA THR A 73 4.19 -10.17 -10.84
C THR A 73 4.43 -10.50 -9.37
N GLU A 74 3.90 -11.63 -8.90
CA GLU A 74 4.07 -12.11 -7.53
C GLU A 74 5.54 -12.37 -7.21
N GLN A 75 6.22 -13.17 -8.05
CA GLN A 75 7.64 -13.45 -7.89
C GLN A 75 8.49 -12.16 -7.91
N TRP A 76 8.23 -11.25 -8.85
CA TRP A 76 8.95 -9.98 -8.93
C TRP A 76 8.80 -9.14 -7.67
N LEU A 77 7.59 -9.05 -7.10
CA LEU A 77 7.36 -8.32 -5.86
C LEU A 77 8.06 -8.96 -4.67
N GLU A 78 8.08 -10.30 -4.58
CA GLU A 78 8.81 -11.01 -3.52
C GLU A 78 10.32 -10.75 -3.60
N GLU A 79 10.89 -10.78 -4.80
CA GLU A 79 12.30 -10.47 -5.05
C GLU A 79 12.62 -9.01 -4.70
N LEU A 80 11.74 -8.08 -5.05
CA LEU A 80 11.90 -6.65 -4.76
C LEU A 80 11.85 -6.35 -3.26
N VAL A 81 10.93 -6.99 -2.53
CA VAL A 81 10.73 -6.76 -1.09
C VAL A 81 11.72 -7.58 -0.24
N GLY A 82 12.22 -8.70 -0.75
CA GLY A 82 13.09 -9.61 -0.03
C GLY A 82 12.37 -10.46 1.04
N HIS A 83 11.04 -10.51 1.00
CA HIS A 83 10.20 -11.28 1.92
C HIS A 83 9.07 -11.98 1.15
N PRO A 84 8.60 -13.15 1.63
CA PRO A 84 7.42 -13.79 1.05
C PRO A 84 6.21 -12.85 1.09
N LEU A 85 5.47 -12.79 -0.01
CA LEU A 85 4.28 -11.97 -0.13
C LEU A 85 3.05 -12.86 -0.30
N ILE A 86 1.92 -12.40 0.24
CA ILE A 86 0.62 -12.97 -0.11
C ILE A 86 0.02 -12.02 -1.13
N TYR A 87 0.12 -12.37 -2.42
CA TYR A 87 -0.53 -11.61 -3.46
C TYR A 87 -2.05 -11.85 -3.41
N ALA A 88 -2.74 -11.02 -2.64
CA ALA A 88 -4.19 -10.95 -2.65
C ALA A 88 -4.58 -9.75 -3.53
N PRO A 89 -5.24 -9.95 -4.69
CA PRO A 89 -5.91 -8.85 -5.36
C PRO A 89 -7.06 -8.40 -4.47
N LEU A 90 -6.75 -7.52 -3.51
CA LEU A 90 -7.77 -6.89 -2.70
C LEU A 90 -8.64 -6.06 -3.67
N PRO A 91 -9.98 -6.14 -3.57
CA PRO A 91 -10.80 -5.14 -4.21
C PRO A 91 -10.35 -3.77 -3.71
N ALA A 92 -10.35 -2.77 -4.59
CA ALA A 92 -9.84 -1.42 -4.28
C ALA A 92 -10.46 -0.85 -2.99
N PHE A 93 -11.64 -1.34 -2.59
CA PHE A 93 -12.31 -1.13 -1.31
C PHE A 93 -13.16 -2.39 -0.96
N PRO A 94 -13.46 -2.68 0.32
CA PRO A 94 -14.60 -3.53 0.67
C PRO A 94 -15.93 -2.90 0.23
#